data_AF-K2E7T4-F1
#
_entry.id   AF-K2E7T4-F1
#
_cell.length_a   1.000
_cell.length_b   1.000
_cell.length_c   1.000
_cell.angle_alpha   90.00
_cell.angle_beta   90.00
_cell.angle_gamma   90.00
#
_symmetry.space_group_name_H-M   'P 1'
#
loop_
_entity.id
_entity.type
_entity.pdbx_description
1 polymer ?
#
loop_
_entity_poly.entity_id
_entity_poly.type
_entity_poly.pdbx_seq_one_letter_code
_entity_poly.pdbx_strand_id
1 'polypeptide(L)'
;MRKSCLKKGLPKEEWDEYGICRHITYPRIAKAIKGYTNSSGAKVQGLGGDLRYCKTTFVRRSSNKDDLKIKITLKCTEMLCIKEGVYKETFDSENYRIFDNGKKVLAVYYSLDREKLETLKKELKNLQGEKILYCFTLDPLGLDKNDFSDWDDVKLEPIPQKILDIYEEIYEY
;
A
#
# COMPACT_ATOMS: atom_id res chain seq x y z
N MET A 1 -5.56 -30.16 4.50
CA MET A 1 -6.09 -28.77 4.47
C MET A 1 -7.46 -28.63 3.81
N ARG A 2 -7.78 -29.30 2.69
CA ARG A 2 -9.12 -29.33 2.04
C ARG A 2 -10.29 -29.70 2.99
N LYS A 3 -10.04 -30.62 3.94
CA LYS A 3 -10.99 -31.02 4.99
C LYS A 3 -11.42 -29.87 5.92
N SER A 4 -10.59 -28.85 6.11
CA SER A 4 -10.89 -27.73 7.03
C SER A 4 -11.91 -26.75 6.45
N CYS A 5 -11.94 -26.57 5.12
CA CYS A 5 -12.93 -25.71 4.45
C CYS A 5 -14.28 -26.42 4.30
N LEU A 6 -14.29 -27.70 3.94
CA LEU A 6 -15.51 -28.53 3.85
C LEU A 6 -16.29 -28.56 5.17
N LYS A 7 -15.58 -28.61 6.31
CA LYS A 7 -16.20 -28.58 7.64
C LYS A 7 -16.90 -27.25 7.98
N LYS A 8 -16.62 -26.17 7.25
CA LYS A 8 -17.24 -24.85 7.48
C LYS A 8 -18.46 -24.57 6.60
N GLY A 9 -18.81 -25.46 5.66
CA GLY A 9 -20.01 -25.32 4.82
C GLY A 9 -20.00 -24.10 3.89
N LEU A 10 -18.82 -23.61 3.49
CA LEU A 10 -18.70 -22.41 2.65
C LEU A 10 -19.17 -22.69 1.21
N PRO A 11 -19.82 -21.73 0.52
CA PRO A 11 -20.18 -21.83 -0.89
C PRO A 11 -18.94 -22.06 -1.77
N LYS A 12 -19.11 -22.79 -2.87
CA LYS A 12 -18.00 -23.11 -3.79
C LYS A 12 -17.37 -21.86 -4.42
N GLU A 13 -18.18 -20.85 -4.71
CA GLU A 13 -17.75 -19.55 -5.25
C GLU A 13 -16.81 -18.80 -4.30
N GLU A 14 -17.10 -18.77 -2.99
CA GLU A 14 -16.19 -18.20 -1.99
C GLU A 14 -14.88 -19.00 -1.85
N TRP A 15 -14.94 -20.32 -2.09
CA TRP A 15 -13.77 -21.18 -2.07
C TRP A 15 -12.83 -20.87 -3.24
N ASP A 16 -13.38 -20.67 -4.42
CA ASP A 16 -12.61 -20.35 -5.63
C ASP A 16 -12.03 -18.92 -5.55
N GLU A 17 -12.77 -17.95 -4.98
CA GLU A 17 -12.35 -16.54 -4.93
C GLU A 17 -11.39 -16.22 -3.77
N TYR A 18 -11.67 -16.72 -2.55
CA TYR A 18 -10.92 -16.32 -1.34
C TYR A 18 -10.15 -17.46 -0.68
N GLY A 19 -10.48 -18.70 -1.04
CA GLY A 19 -9.73 -19.90 -0.70
C GLY A 19 -9.46 -20.10 0.79
N ILE A 20 -8.36 -20.81 1.06
CA ILE A 20 -7.92 -21.17 2.42
C ILE A 20 -7.35 -19.94 3.14
N CYS A 21 -6.83 -18.97 2.40
CA CYS A 21 -6.18 -17.78 2.93
C CYS A 21 -7.12 -16.98 3.85
N ARG A 22 -8.28 -16.54 3.32
CA ARG A 22 -9.25 -15.70 4.04
C ARG A 22 -10.02 -16.44 5.13
N HIS A 23 -10.43 -17.68 4.88
CA HIS A 23 -11.39 -18.36 5.77
C HIS A 23 -10.72 -19.22 6.85
N ILE A 24 -9.46 -19.62 6.64
CA ILE A 24 -8.75 -20.51 7.55
C ILE A 24 -7.49 -19.86 8.11
N THR A 25 -6.53 -19.46 7.25
CA THR A 25 -5.22 -19.01 7.75
C THR A 25 -5.29 -17.64 8.40
N TYR A 26 -5.95 -16.67 7.77
CA TYR A 26 -6.07 -15.31 8.30
C TYR A 26 -6.75 -15.29 9.68
N PRO A 27 -7.91 -15.96 9.90
CA PRO A 27 -8.53 -16.01 11.22
C PRO A 27 -7.67 -16.73 12.27
N ARG A 28 -6.88 -17.73 11.88
CA ARG A 28 -5.97 -18.43 12.80
C ARG A 28 -4.85 -17.52 13.27
N ILE A 29 -4.20 -16.83 12.34
CA ILE A 29 -3.12 -15.89 12.65
C ILE A 29 -3.67 -14.71 13.44
N ALA A 30 -4.84 -14.17 13.06
CA ALA A 30 -5.50 -13.10 13.80
C ALA A 30 -5.81 -13.50 15.26
N LYS A 31 -6.25 -14.75 15.49
CA LYS A 31 -6.46 -15.29 16.84
C LYS A 31 -5.16 -15.50 17.60
N ALA A 32 -4.08 -15.92 16.95
CA ALA A 32 -2.78 -16.05 17.59
C ALA A 32 -2.25 -14.68 18.05
N ILE A 33 -2.46 -13.63 17.26
CA ILE A 33 -2.04 -12.25 17.56
C ILE A 33 -2.92 -11.61 18.64
N LYS A 34 -4.25 -11.69 18.49
CA LYS A 34 -5.22 -10.99 19.35
C LYS A 34 -5.67 -11.79 20.58
N GLY A 35 -5.38 -13.09 20.61
CA GLY A 35 -5.93 -14.03 21.58
C GLY A 35 -7.29 -14.59 21.15
N TYR A 36 -7.74 -15.64 21.84
CA TYR A 36 -9.03 -16.29 21.59
C TYR A 36 -9.50 -17.10 22.80
N THR A 37 -10.80 -17.41 22.84
CA THR A 37 -11.37 -18.35 23.81
C THR A 37 -11.36 -19.77 23.21
N ASN A 38 -10.81 -20.74 23.93
CA ASN A 38 -10.78 -22.13 23.49
C ASN A 38 -12.14 -22.84 23.74
N SER A 39 -12.26 -24.10 23.32
CA SER A 39 -13.48 -24.91 23.49
C SER A 39 -13.83 -25.22 24.96
N SER A 40 -12.88 -25.10 25.88
CA SER A 40 -13.11 -25.26 27.32
C SER A 40 -13.47 -23.94 28.03
N GLY A 41 -13.67 -22.85 27.28
CA GLY A 41 -14.01 -21.53 27.82
C GLY A 41 -12.82 -20.73 28.37
N ALA A 42 -11.60 -21.27 28.31
CA ALA A 42 -10.41 -20.57 28.78
C ALA A 42 -9.95 -19.51 27.77
N LYS A 43 -9.59 -18.32 28.26
CA LYS A 43 -9.02 -17.25 27.44
C LYS A 43 -7.53 -17.50 27.23
N VAL A 44 -7.13 -17.62 25.97
CA VAL A 44 -5.73 -17.66 25.54
C VAL A 44 -5.31 -16.24 25.17
N GLN A 45 -4.28 -15.74 25.84
CA GLN A 45 -3.71 -14.42 25.53
C GLN A 45 -3.06 -14.42 24.15
N GLY A 46 -3.16 -13.28 23.46
CA GLY A 46 -2.52 -13.09 22.17
C GLY A 46 -1.03 -12.83 22.30
N LEU A 47 -0.27 -13.20 21.26
CA LEU A 47 1.17 -12.99 21.19
C LEU A 47 1.54 -11.54 20.78
N GLY A 48 0.56 -10.71 20.41
CA GLY A 48 0.80 -9.40 19.84
C GLY A 48 1.26 -9.44 18.37
N GLY A 49 1.52 -8.27 17.80
CA GLY A 49 1.90 -8.10 16.39
C GLY A 49 0.84 -7.38 15.54
N ASP A 50 1.20 -7.07 14.28
CA ASP A 50 0.29 -6.51 13.27
C ASP A 50 0.04 -7.55 12.16
N LEU A 51 -1.19 -7.60 11.64
CA LEU A 51 -1.58 -8.52 10.58
C LEU A 51 -2.31 -7.76 9.48
N ARG A 52 -1.72 -7.77 8.29
CA ARG A 52 -2.29 -7.16 7.09
C ARG A 52 -2.64 -8.23 6.07
N TYR A 53 -3.85 -8.14 5.54
CA TYR A 53 -4.34 -9.01 4.48
C TYR A 53 -4.47 -8.19 3.19
N CYS A 54 -3.47 -8.29 2.32
CA CYS A 54 -3.47 -7.57 1.05
C CYS A 54 -4.24 -8.38 0.00
N LYS A 55 -5.20 -7.73 -0.65
CA LYS A 55 -5.87 -8.28 -1.84
C LYS A 55 -5.29 -7.61 -3.07
N THR A 56 -4.92 -8.41 -4.06
CA THR A 56 -4.30 -7.94 -5.29
C THR A 56 -5.19 -8.26 -6.48
N THR A 57 -5.16 -7.41 -7.50
CA THR A 57 -5.80 -7.65 -8.80
C THR A 57 -4.95 -7.00 -9.89
N PHE A 58 -5.06 -7.49 -11.12
CA PHE A 58 -4.37 -6.86 -12.24
C PHE A 58 -4.98 -5.48 -12.55
N VAL A 59 -4.11 -4.51 -12.83
CA VAL A 59 -4.52 -3.17 -13.24
C VAL A 59 -4.90 -3.22 -14.71
N ARG A 60 -6.20 -3.23 -15.03
CA ARG A 60 -6.69 -3.33 -16.41
C ARG A 60 -5.95 -2.35 -17.34
N ARG A 61 -5.46 -2.87 -18.47
CA ARG A 61 -4.82 -2.07 -19.52
C ARG A 61 -5.75 -0.95 -19.97
N SER A 62 -5.23 0.27 -19.98
CA SER A 62 -5.88 1.41 -20.62
C SER A 62 -5.38 1.55 -22.05
N SER A 63 -6.20 2.09 -22.93
CA SER A 63 -5.77 2.51 -24.28
C SER A 63 -4.79 3.69 -24.22
N ASN A 64 -4.81 4.46 -23.14
CA ASN A 64 -3.88 5.57 -22.90
C ASN A 64 -2.76 5.13 -21.92
N LYS A 65 -1.50 5.26 -22.36
CA LYS A 65 -0.31 4.92 -21.55
C LYS A 65 -0.22 5.75 -20.27
N ASP A 66 -0.58 7.03 -20.31
CA ASP A 66 -0.47 7.91 -19.14
C ASP A 66 -1.53 7.56 -18.08
N ASP A 67 -2.74 7.22 -18.51
CA ASP A 67 -3.80 6.73 -17.62
C ASP A 67 -3.41 5.38 -16.98
N LEU A 68 -2.75 4.50 -17.72
CA LEU A 68 -2.19 3.27 -17.16
C LEU A 68 -1.11 3.56 -16.11
N LYS A 69 -0.18 4.48 -16.38
CA LYS A 69 0.87 4.91 -15.43
C LYS A 69 0.28 5.47 -14.15
N ILE A 70 -0.74 6.32 -14.24
CA ILE A 70 -1.46 6.89 -13.08
C ILE A 70 -2.13 5.77 -12.28
N LYS A 71 -2.82 4.84 -12.94
CA LYS A 71 -3.48 3.71 -12.25
C LYS A 71 -2.50 2.80 -11.53
N ILE A 72 -1.37 2.46 -12.17
CA ILE A 72 -0.34 1.64 -11.54
C ILE A 72 0.24 2.37 -10.33
N THR A 73 0.54 3.65 -10.48
CA THR A 73 1.03 4.53 -9.42
C THR A 73 0.09 4.57 -8.21
N LEU A 74 -1.21 4.78 -8.43
CA LEU A 74 -2.19 4.77 -7.35
C LEU A 74 -2.24 3.41 -6.63
N LYS A 75 -2.09 2.32 -7.37
CA LYS A 75 -2.12 0.94 -6.84
C LYS A 75 -0.79 0.47 -6.25
N CYS A 76 0.32 1.14 -6.52
CA CYS A 76 1.63 0.79 -5.96
C CYS A 76 1.83 1.38 -4.56
N THR A 77 0.96 2.29 -4.10
CA THR A 77 0.99 2.89 -2.77
C THR A 77 1.14 1.85 -1.67
N GLU A 78 0.37 0.76 -1.73
CA GLU A 78 0.42 -0.32 -0.74
C GLU A 78 1.77 -1.08 -0.80
N MET A 79 2.39 -1.18 -1.98
CA MET A 79 3.74 -1.75 -2.11
C MET A 79 4.81 -0.82 -1.52
N LEU A 80 4.66 0.50 -1.69
CA LEU A 80 5.54 1.50 -1.06
C LEU A 80 5.42 1.43 0.47
N CYS A 81 4.20 1.28 1.00
CA CYS A 81 3.97 1.05 2.43
C CYS A 81 4.72 -0.20 2.94
N ILE A 82 4.71 -1.30 2.15
CA ILE A 82 5.46 -2.52 2.46
C ILE A 82 6.98 -2.28 2.41
N LYS A 83 7.49 -1.59 1.39
CA LYS A 83 8.92 -1.27 1.23
C LYS A 83 9.42 -0.45 2.43
N GLU A 84 8.65 0.55 2.85
CA GLU A 84 9.06 1.49 3.90
C GLU A 84 8.71 1.05 5.33
N GLY A 85 7.85 0.04 5.48
CA GLY A 85 7.37 -0.41 6.80
C GLY A 85 6.46 0.61 7.48
N VAL A 86 5.79 1.47 6.72
CA VAL A 86 4.87 2.50 7.22
C VAL A 86 3.50 2.21 6.62
N TYR A 87 2.50 2.05 7.48
CA TYR A 87 1.23 1.49 7.03
C TYR A 87 -0.02 2.10 7.66
N LYS A 88 0.14 3.02 8.60
CA LYS A 88 -0.96 3.73 9.23
C LYS A 88 -1.20 4.99 8.41
N GLU A 89 -2.27 4.99 7.63
CA GLU A 89 -2.70 6.16 6.89
C GLU A 89 -3.19 7.25 7.85
N THR A 90 -2.70 8.46 7.66
CA THR A 90 -3.08 9.65 8.43
C THR A 90 -3.76 10.71 7.57
N PHE A 91 -3.56 10.65 6.25
CA PHE A 91 -4.21 11.54 5.29
C PHE A 91 -4.44 10.84 3.95
N ASP A 92 -5.60 11.07 3.35
CA ASP A 92 -5.98 10.54 2.05
C ASP A 92 -6.69 11.62 1.20
N SER A 93 -6.25 11.76 -0.04
CA SER A 93 -6.83 12.64 -1.04
C SER A 93 -6.52 12.14 -2.45
N GLU A 94 -7.19 12.70 -3.46
CA GLU A 94 -6.93 12.39 -4.87
C GLU A 94 -5.51 12.78 -5.31
N ASN A 95 -4.87 13.73 -4.64
CA ASN A 95 -3.56 14.27 -5.04
C ASN A 95 -2.40 13.57 -4.34
N TYR A 96 -2.58 13.19 -3.08
CA TYR A 96 -1.56 12.52 -2.28
C TYR A 96 -2.14 11.79 -1.07
N ARG A 97 -1.37 10.84 -0.56
CA ARG A 97 -1.62 10.10 0.68
C ARG A 97 -0.42 10.23 1.62
N ILE A 98 -0.68 10.25 2.93
CA ILE A 98 0.35 10.29 3.97
C ILE A 98 0.14 9.13 4.93
N PHE A 99 1.23 8.43 5.23
CA PHE A 99 1.31 7.35 6.21
C PHE A 99 2.35 7.70 7.26
N ASP A 100 2.06 7.43 8.53
CA ASP A 100 2.91 7.82 9.65
C ASP A 100 2.86 6.79 10.79
N ASN A 101 4.03 6.34 11.25
CA ASN A 101 4.17 5.44 12.39
C ASN A 101 4.89 6.09 13.61
N GLY A 102 5.07 7.40 13.60
CA GLY A 102 5.75 8.23 14.61
C GLY A 102 7.27 8.28 14.46
N LYS A 103 7.87 7.36 13.69
CA LYS A 103 9.33 7.34 13.42
C LYS A 103 9.63 7.70 11.97
N LYS A 104 8.78 7.26 11.05
CA LYS A 104 8.89 7.46 9.62
C LYS A 104 7.54 7.91 9.05
N VAL A 105 7.60 8.90 8.18
CA VAL A 105 6.50 9.46 7.40
C VAL A 105 6.73 9.09 5.93
N LEU A 106 5.76 8.42 5.33
CA LEU A 106 5.71 8.13 3.91
C LEU A 106 4.63 9.00 3.28
N ALA A 107 5.01 9.86 2.35
CA ALA A 107 4.08 10.55 1.47
C ALA A 107 4.18 9.99 0.05
N VAL A 108 3.04 9.88 -0.62
CA VAL A 108 2.97 9.49 -2.02
C VAL A 108 2.10 10.50 -2.75
N TYR A 109 2.69 11.19 -3.73
CA TYR A 109 2.08 12.28 -4.49
C TYR A 109 1.83 11.84 -5.93
N TYR A 110 0.57 11.95 -6.37
CA TYR A 110 0.05 11.40 -7.63
C TYR A 110 -0.25 12.46 -8.70
N SER A 111 -0.31 13.73 -8.30
CA SER A 111 -0.79 14.82 -9.15
C SER A 111 0.36 15.49 -9.91
N LEU A 112 0.01 16.36 -10.87
CA LEU A 112 0.93 17.31 -11.50
C LEU A 112 0.67 18.75 -11.02
N ASP A 113 -0.24 18.91 -10.05
CA ASP A 113 -0.65 20.20 -9.50
C ASP A 113 0.35 20.74 -8.45
N ARG A 114 1.16 21.70 -8.88
CA ARG A 114 2.18 22.36 -8.04
C ARG A 114 1.61 23.01 -6.78
N GLU A 115 0.37 23.48 -6.78
CA GLU A 115 -0.25 24.07 -5.58
C GLU A 115 -0.49 22.99 -4.51
N LYS A 116 -0.86 21.77 -4.93
CA LYS A 116 -1.03 20.62 -4.03
C LYS A 116 0.30 20.11 -3.52
N LEU A 117 1.36 20.18 -4.33
CA LEU A 117 2.71 19.85 -3.90
C LEU A 117 3.19 20.79 -2.77
N GLU A 118 2.97 22.10 -2.92
CA GLU A 118 3.27 23.08 -1.85
C GLU A 118 2.40 22.89 -0.60
N THR A 119 1.16 22.43 -0.77
CA THR A 119 0.29 22.07 0.36
C THR A 119 0.87 20.88 1.12
N LEU A 120 1.24 19.80 0.42
CA LEU A 120 1.89 18.63 1.00
C LEU A 120 3.20 18.98 1.72
N LYS A 121 4.02 19.86 1.14
CA LYS A 121 5.25 20.37 1.77
C LYS A 121 4.99 20.97 3.15
N LYS A 122 3.96 21.81 3.27
CA LYS A 122 3.57 22.43 4.54
C LYS A 122 3.11 21.40 5.56
N GLU A 123 2.36 20.39 5.13
CA GLU A 123 1.94 19.29 6.01
C GLU A 123 3.14 18.49 6.52
N LEU A 124 4.05 18.09 5.63
CA LEU A 124 5.25 17.34 5.99
C LEU A 124 6.18 18.10 6.94
N LYS A 125 6.29 19.43 6.82
CA LYS A 125 7.05 20.27 7.77
C LYS A 125 6.53 20.17 9.21
N ASN A 126 5.23 19.95 9.39
CA ASN A 126 4.61 19.82 10.72
C ASN A 126 4.73 18.42 11.31
N LEU A 127 5.14 17.43 10.51
CA LEU A 127 5.32 16.05 10.94
C LEU A 127 6.76 15.80 11.42
N GLN A 128 6.90 14.84 12.32
CA GLN A 128 8.17 14.45 12.94
C GLN A 128 8.63 13.09 12.40
N GLY A 129 9.94 12.85 12.45
CA GLY A 129 10.54 11.60 12.00
C GLY A 129 11.17 11.68 10.60
N GLU A 130 11.68 10.54 10.13
CA GLU A 130 12.27 10.40 8.79
C GLU A 130 11.17 10.53 7.72
N LYS A 131 11.31 11.48 6.81
CA LYS A 131 10.31 11.73 5.77
C LYS A 131 10.80 11.20 4.43
N ILE A 132 9.96 10.40 3.78
CA ILE A 132 10.18 9.97 2.40
C ILE A 132 8.96 10.35 1.56
N LEU A 133 9.22 10.96 0.42
CA LEU A 133 8.22 11.33 -0.56
C LEU A 133 8.48 10.56 -1.86
N TYR A 134 7.47 9.81 -2.29
CA TYR A 134 7.39 9.27 -3.63
C TYR A 134 6.54 10.17 -4.52
N CYS A 135 7.13 10.71 -5.58
CA CYS A 135 6.41 11.54 -6.53
C CYS A 135 6.22 10.81 -7.87
N PHE A 136 4.99 10.85 -8.35
CA PHE A 136 4.68 10.53 -9.73
C PHE A 136 5.31 11.56 -10.68
N THR A 137 5.79 11.08 -11.82
CA THR A 137 6.24 11.92 -12.92
C THR A 137 5.89 11.26 -14.25
N LEU A 138 5.51 12.07 -15.23
CA LEU A 138 5.41 11.67 -16.63
C LEU A 138 6.73 11.88 -17.38
N ASP A 139 7.66 12.65 -16.81
CA ASP A 139 8.94 12.96 -17.43
C ASP A 139 9.89 11.75 -17.32
N PRO A 140 10.34 11.18 -18.45
CA PRO A 140 11.30 10.08 -18.44
C PRO A 140 12.66 10.45 -17.83
N LEU A 141 12.98 11.74 -17.72
CA LEU A 141 14.19 12.24 -17.06
C LEU A 141 14.05 12.33 -15.52
N GLY A 142 12.85 12.09 -14.98
CA GLY A 142 12.60 12.02 -13.55
C GLY A 142 11.83 13.22 -12.99
N LEU A 143 12.16 13.61 -11.77
CA LEU A 143 11.54 14.76 -11.10
C LEU A 143 12.32 16.04 -11.42
N ASP A 144 11.61 17.14 -11.71
CA ASP A 144 12.24 18.45 -11.86
C ASP A 144 12.83 18.91 -10.53
N LYS A 145 14.16 19.02 -10.44
CA LYS A 145 14.87 19.40 -9.22
C LYS A 145 14.45 20.78 -8.69
N ASN A 146 13.97 21.67 -9.55
CA ASN A 146 13.56 23.01 -9.14
C ASN A 146 12.33 22.97 -8.22
N ASP A 147 11.38 22.07 -8.48
CA ASP A 147 10.15 21.88 -7.69
C ASP A 147 10.47 21.37 -6.26
N PHE A 148 11.69 20.90 -6.03
CA PHE A 148 12.13 20.28 -4.78
C PHE A 148 13.35 20.96 -4.13
N SER A 149 13.73 22.15 -4.59
CA SER A 149 14.91 22.88 -4.11
C SER A 149 14.91 23.18 -2.60
N ASP A 150 13.72 23.26 -1.98
CA ASP A 150 13.54 23.56 -0.55
C ASP A 150 13.05 22.35 0.28
N TRP A 151 13.39 21.12 -0.13
CA TRP A 151 12.93 19.86 0.51
C TRP A 151 14.08 19.12 1.23
N ASP A 152 14.93 19.86 1.93
CA ASP A 152 16.15 19.32 2.55
C ASP A 152 15.91 18.25 3.62
N ASP A 153 14.73 18.24 4.26
CA ASP A 153 14.37 17.29 5.33
C ASP A 153 13.54 16.09 4.83
N VAL A 154 13.37 15.95 3.51
CA VAL A 154 12.56 14.90 2.90
C VAL A 154 13.39 14.14 1.86
N LYS A 155 13.46 12.82 2.02
CA LYS A 155 14.04 11.95 1.01
C LYS A 155 13.08 11.85 -0.19
N LEU A 156 13.54 12.28 -1.35
CA LEU A 156 12.75 12.24 -2.59
C LEU A 156 13.13 11.01 -3.41
N GLU A 157 12.12 10.21 -3.76
CA GLU A 157 12.27 9.12 -4.73
C GLU A 157 11.21 9.29 -5.84
N PRO A 158 11.58 9.16 -7.13
CA PRO A 158 10.56 8.94 -8.14
C PRO A 158 9.87 7.60 -7.86
N ILE A 159 8.61 7.48 -8.26
CA ILE A 159 7.93 6.18 -8.19
C ILE A 159 8.76 5.14 -8.96
N PRO A 160 9.04 3.96 -8.38
CA PRO A 160 9.99 3.02 -8.98
C PRO A 160 9.59 2.62 -10.41
N GLN A 161 10.39 3.06 -11.38
CA GLN A 161 10.16 2.80 -12.81
C GLN A 161 10.04 1.30 -13.12
N LYS A 162 10.81 0.47 -12.41
CA LYS A 162 10.76 -0.99 -12.50
C LYS A 162 9.35 -1.57 -12.29
N ILE A 163 8.50 -0.92 -11.49
CA ILE A 163 7.09 -1.35 -11.33
C ILE A 163 6.36 -1.14 -12.65
N LEU A 164 6.51 0.03 -13.28
CA LEU A 164 5.89 0.33 -14.58
C LEU A 164 6.40 -0.62 -15.66
N ASP A 165 7.71 -0.86 -15.74
CA ASP A 165 8.33 -1.70 -16.77
C ASP A 165 7.78 -3.15 -16.72
N ILE A 166 7.70 -3.74 -15.52
CA ILE A 166 7.12 -5.10 -15.34
C ILE A 166 5.65 -5.13 -15.76
N TYR A 167 4.88 -4.07 -15.48
CA TYR A 167 3.48 -4.01 -15.91
C TYR A 167 3.34 -3.85 -17.42
N GLU A 168 4.23 -3.10 -18.09
CA GLU A 168 4.25 -3.01 -19.55
C GLU A 168 4.57 -4.38 -20.18
N GLU A 169 5.59 -5.09 -19.68
CA GLU A 169 5.94 -6.45 -20.13
C GLU A 169 4.75 -7.43 -20.02
N ILE A 170 3.98 -7.39 -18.92
CA ILE A 170 2.81 -8.27 -18.73
C ILE A 170 1.75 -8.07 -19.84
N TYR A 171 1.66 -6.87 -20.42
CA TYR A 171 0.69 -6.53 -21.46
C TYR A 171 1.25 -6.61 -22.88
N GLU A 172 2.55 -6.82 -23.06
CA GLU A 172 3.15 -7.06 -24.38
C GLU A 172 2.98 -8.51 -24.87
N TYR A 173 2.58 -9.41 -23.97
CA TYR A 173 2.15 -10.79 -24.26
C TYR A 173 0.61 -10.91 -24.31
#